data_AF-A0A6H9HIU5-F1
#
_entry.id   AF-A0A6H9HIU5-F1
#
_cell.length_a   1.000
_cell.length_b   1.000
_cell.length_c   1.000
_cell.angle_alpha   90.00
_cell.angle_beta   90.00
_cell.angle_gamma   90.00
#
_symmetry.space_group_name_H-M   'P 1'
#
loop_
_entity.id
_entity.type
_entity.pdbx_description
1 polymer ?
#
loop_
_entity_poly.entity_id
_entity_poly.type
_entity_poly.pdbx_seq_one_letter_code
_entity_poly.pdbx_strand_id
1 'polypeptide(L)'
;MKILESLREPEGQSEALIREQYLSLRQQIPLMYLLMTVNAAFLAAVASRDTPLVLSLGVPAALVMVTSLRAVVWLARRRQEPSIARMRRQLRGTKLAAAVLSLLFGAWGLVLFAQADALRGSSIALYVFVGAIGCCYCLQALPSAARLVLLFGAAPVTARLLLSGNWYFFGTGVTFLLAAAVILRTLATNRSAFSEVLRSRSEMSVLLHALEQS
;
A
#
# COMPACT_ATOMS: atom_id res chain seq x y z
N MET A 1 14.18 -39.37 -3.32
CA MET A 1 12.75 -39.11 -3.02
C MET A 1 12.52 -38.26 -1.76
N LYS A 2 13.35 -38.36 -0.70
CA LYS A 2 13.25 -37.54 0.54
C LYS A 2 13.44 -36.01 0.39
N ILE A 3 14.09 -35.55 -0.68
CA ILE A 3 14.34 -34.10 -0.89
C ILE A 3 13.07 -33.37 -1.39
N LEU A 4 12.13 -34.08 -2.02
CA LEU A 4 10.86 -33.50 -2.49
C LEU A 4 9.82 -33.35 -1.36
N GLU A 5 9.92 -34.14 -0.29
CA GLU A 5 9.10 -33.96 0.92
C GLU A 5 9.55 -32.77 1.76
N SER A 6 10.86 -32.48 1.82
CA SER A 6 11.41 -31.31 2.52
C SER A 6 11.04 -29.97 1.85
N LEU A 7 10.60 -29.98 0.60
CA LEU A 7 10.11 -28.80 -0.13
C LEU A 7 8.59 -28.67 -0.10
N ARG A 8 7.89 -29.64 0.50
CA ARG A 8 6.48 -29.51 0.82
C ARG A 8 6.40 -28.66 2.09
N GLU A 9 6.56 -27.34 1.93
CA GLU A 9 6.16 -26.40 2.96
C GLU A 9 4.78 -26.84 3.45
N PRO A 10 4.60 -27.12 4.75
CA PRO A 10 3.37 -27.72 5.23
C PRO A 10 2.26 -26.77 4.80
N GLU A 11 1.32 -27.27 3.99
CA GLU A 11 0.29 -26.44 3.36
C GLU A 11 -0.37 -25.54 4.43
N GLY A 12 -0.55 -26.04 5.65
CA GLY A 12 -1.00 -25.30 6.83
C GLY A 12 -0.19 -24.03 7.22
N GLN A 13 1.13 -23.97 7.05
CA GLN A 13 1.92 -22.75 7.29
C GLN A 13 1.62 -21.66 6.24
N SER A 14 1.53 -22.05 4.97
CA SER A 14 1.19 -21.13 3.87
C SER A 14 -0.26 -20.63 4.02
N GLU A 15 -1.16 -21.49 4.45
CA GLU A 15 -2.56 -21.15 4.72
C GLU A 15 -2.73 -20.26 5.95
N ALA A 16 -2.04 -20.55 7.06
CA ALA A 16 -2.02 -19.71 8.25
C ALA A 16 -1.46 -18.31 7.94
N LEU A 17 -0.38 -18.23 7.16
CA LEU A 17 0.19 -16.96 6.71
C LEU A 17 -0.81 -16.16 5.84
N ILE A 18 -1.51 -16.82 4.91
CA ILE A 18 -2.54 -16.16 4.08
C ILE A 18 -3.70 -15.65 4.95
N ARG A 19 -4.12 -16.44 5.95
CA ARG A 19 -5.19 -16.10 6.88
C ARG A 19 -4.83 -14.88 7.73
N GLU A 20 -3.64 -14.87 8.33
CA GLU A 20 -3.17 -13.74 9.14
C GLU A 20 -2.99 -12.46 8.31
N GLN A 21 -2.40 -12.55 7.12
CA GLN A 21 -2.32 -11.41 6.19
C GLN A 21 -3.70 -10.87 5.84
N TYR A 22 -4.66 -11.75 5.60
CA TYR A 22 -6.04 -11.36 5.31
C TYR A 22 -6.71 -10.68 6.52
N LEU A 23 -6.55 -11.19 7.74
CA LEU A 23 -7.12 -10.62 8.96
C LEU A 23 -6.52 -9.26 9.30
N SER A 24 -5.19 -9.13 9.24
CA SER A 24 -4.49 -7.86 9.46
C SER A 24 -4.92 -6.81 8.43
N LEU A 25 -4.96 -7.17 7.14
CA LEU A 25 -5.44 -6.30 6.08
C LEU A 25 -6.91 -5.92 6.29
N ARG A 26 -7.74 -6.85 6.75
CA ARG A 26 -9.17 -6.62 7.03
C ARG A 26 -9.41 -5.52 8.05
N GLN A 27 -8.56 -5.41 9.06
CA GLN A 27 -8.63 -4.35 10.06
C GLN A 27 -8.10 -3.01 9.53
N GLN A 28 -7.11 -3.02 8.64
CA GLN A 28 -6.45 -1.80 8.14
C GLN A 28 -7.16 -1.15 6.94
N ILE A 29 -7.95 -1.91 6.18
CA ILE A 29 -8.65 -1.43 4.98
C ILE A 29 -9.56 -0.21 5.22
N PRO A 30 -10.42 -0.16 6.26
CA PRO A 30 -11.27 1.01 6.51
C PRO A 30 -10.47 2.28 6.76
N LEU A 31 -9.39 2.17 7.54
CA LEU A 31 -8.47 3.29 7.81
C LEU A 31 -7.76 3.75 6.55
N MET A 32 -7.36 2.81 5.67
CA MET A 32 -6.73 3.13 4.38
C MET A 32 -7.63 4.01 3.51
N TYR A 33 -8.91 3.64 3.37
CA TYR A 33 -9.84 4.37 2.53
C TYR A 33 -10.23 5.72 3.13
N LEU A 34 -10.38 5.80 4.45
CA LEU A 34 -10.61 7.07 5.14
C LEU A 34 -9.42 8.02 4.93
N LEU A 35 -8.20 7.53 5.15
CA LEU A 35 -6.98 8.30 4.98
C LEU A 35 -6.82 8.78 3.53
N MET A 36 -7.06 7.91 2.55
CA MET A 36 -7.04 8.28 1.12
C MET A 36 -8.09 9.34 0.78
N THR A 37 -9.30 9.21 1.31
CA THR A 37 -10.38 10.18 1.07
C THR A 37 -10.01 11.55 1.60
N VAL A 38 -9.51 11.61 2.85
CA VAL A 38 -9.06 12.85 3.48
C VAL A 38 -7.88 13.45 2.71
N ASN A 39 -6.86 12.65 2.39
CA ASN A 39 -5.69 13.11 1.65
C ASN A 39 -6.06 13.66 0.26
N ALA A 40 -6.94 12.96 -0.47
CA ALA A 40 -7.44 13.42 -1.77
C ALA A 40 -8.23 14.73 -1.66
N ALA A 41 -9.07 14.89 -0.62
CA ALA A 41 -9.83 16.11 -0.38
C ALA A 41 -8.93 17.31 -0.08
N PHE A 42 -7.90 17.13 0.76
CA PHE A 42 -6.92 18.19 1.03
C PHE A 42 -6.11 18.55 -0.22
N LEU A 43 -5.65 17.55 -0.98
CA LEU A 43 -4.92 17.79 -2.22
C LEU A 43 -5.79 18.53 -3.25
N ALA A 44 -7.06 18.16 -3.37
CA ALA A 44 -8.05 18.86 -4.20
C ALA A 44 -8.24 20.32 -3.75
N ALA A 45 -8.35 20.57 -2.45
CA ALA A 45 -8.48 21.92 -1.90
C ALA A 45 -7.25 22.78 -2.21
N VAL A 46 -6.04 22.23 -2.07
CA VAL A 46 -4.79 22.93 -2.42
C VAL A 46 -4.65 23.17 -3.92
N ALA A 47 -5.13 22.24 -4.74
CA ALA A 47 -5.13 22.37 -6.19
C ALA A 47 -6.16 23.39 -6.71
N SER A 48 -7.26 23.62 -5.99
CA SER A 48 -8.45 24.33 -6.50
C SER A 48 -8.28 25.82 -6.78
N ARG A 49 -7.22 26.45 -6.27
CA ARG A 49 -7.07 27.92 -6.35
C ARG A 49 -6.84 28.47 -7.75
N ASP A 50 -6.10 27.77 -8.62
CA ASP A 50 -5.78 28.27 -9.98
C ASP A 50 -5.81 27.17 -11.06
N THR A 51 -6.45 26.03 -10.79
CA THR A 51 -6.47 24.88 -11.71
C THR A 51 -7.91 24.62 -12.18
N PRO A 52 -8.15 24.19 -13.43
CA PRO A 52 -9.49 23.90 -13.92
C PRO A 52 -10.28 23.02 -12.94
N LEU A 53 -11.51 23.43 -12.63
CA LEU A 53 -12.38 22.81 -11.61
C LEU A 53 -12.57 21.30 -11.84
N VAL A 54 -12.61 20.87 -13.10
CA VAL A 54 -12.71 19.45 -13.48
C VAL A 54 -11.47 18.64 -13.04
N LEU A 55 -10.27 19.20 -13.19
CA LEU A 55 -9.03 18.53 -12.80
C LEU A 55 -8.81 18.60 -11.29
N SER A 56 -9.20 19.71 -10.65
CA SER A 56 -9.01 19.90 -9.22
C SER A 56 -10.06 19.20 -8.36
N LEU A 57 -11.29 19.03 -8.85
CA LEU A 57 -12.41 18.50 -8.07
C LEU A 57 -13.03 17.25 -8.71
N GLY A 58 -13.18 17.22 -10.04
CA GLY A 58 -13.83 16.11 -10.74
C GLY A 58 -13.04 14.80 -10.65
N VAL A 59 -11.75 14.84 -10.98
CA VAL A 59 -10.86 13.67 -10.88
C VAL A 59 -10.77 13.10 -9.46
N PRO A 60 -10.49 13.89 -8.40
CA PRO A 60 -10.48 13.37 -7.04
C PRO A 60 -11.85 12.89 -6.56
N ALA A 61 -12.95 13.55 -6.94
CA ALA A 61 -14.30 13.08 -6.59
C ALA A 61 -14.59 11.69 -7.19
N ALA A 62 -14.19 11.45 -8.45
CA ALA A 62 -14.32 10.15 -9.08
C ALA A 62 -13.44 9.08 -8.39
N LEU A 63 -12.20 9.42 -8.04
CA LEU A 63 -11.29 8.51 -7.33
C LEU A 63 -11.80 8.17 -5.91
N VAL A 64 -12.31 9.17 -5.18
CA VAL A 64 -12.96 8.98 -3.88
C VAL A 64 -14.18 8.08 -4.05
N MET A 65 -15.05 8.34 -5.03
CA MET A 65 -16.23 7.50 -5.27
C MET A 65 -15.86 6.02 -5.53
N VAL A 66 -14.86 5.77 -6.39
CA VAL A 66 -14.40 4.40 -6.71
C VAL A 66 -13.82 3.72 -5.46
N THR A 67 -13.02 4.44 -4.69
CA THR A 67 -12.42 3.90 -3.46
C THR A 67 -13.45 3.64 -2.37
N SER A 68 -14.41 4.55 -2.16
CA SER A 68 -15.52 4.38 -1.24
C SER A 68 -16.44 3.23 -1.64
N LEU A 69 -16.83 3.13 -2.91
CA LEU A 69 -17.67 2.02 -3.40
C LEU A 69 -16.98 0.68 -3.15
N ARG A 70 -15.69 0.60 -3.48
CA ARG A 70 -14.89 -0.59 -3.22
C ARG A 70 -14.81 -0.91 -1.73
N ALA A 71 -14.63 0.09 -0.87
CA ALA A 71 -14.65 -0.08 0.58
C ALA A 71 -15.98 -0.69 1.05
N VAL A 72 -17.10 -0.13 0.60
CA VAL A 72 -18.45 -0.60 0.93
C VAL A 72 -18.67 -2.03 0.46
N VAL A 73 -18.28 -2.37 -0.78
CA VAL A 73 -18.38 -3.76 -1.29
C VAL A 73 -17.55 -4.72 -0.44
N TRP A 74 -16.37 -4.29 0.00
CA TRP A 74 -15.47 -5.11 0.82
C TRP A 74 -16.01 -5.30 2.24
N LEU A 75 -16.56 -4.25 2.86
CA LEU A 75 -17.25 -4.31 4.15
C LEU A 75 -18.56 -5.13 4.09
N ALA A 76 -19.32 -5.03 2.99
CA ALA A 76 -20.56 -5.79 2.81
C ALA A 76 -20.29 -7.30 2.70
N ARG A 77 -19.17 -7.69 2.08
CA ARG A 77 -18.74 -9.09 1.94
C ARG A 77 -18.07 -9.67 3.20
N ARG A 78 -17.97 -8.89 4.29
CA ARG A 78 -17.37 -9.29 5.59
C ARG A 78 -18.05 -10.47 6.28
N ARG A 79 -19.33 -10.74 5.98
CA ARG A 79 -20.18 -11.66 6.78
C ARG A 79 -19.92 -13.16 6.54
N GLN A 80 -19.10 -13.54 5.57
CA GLN A 80 -18.78 -14.95 5.30
C GLN A 80 -17.28 -15.18 5.51
N GLU A 81 -16.90 -16.17 6.31
CA GLU A 81 -15.50 -16.62 6.39
C GLU A 81 -15.09 -17.21 5.03
N PRO A 82 -14.22 -16.55 4.26
CA PRO A 82 -13.86 -17.05 2.94
C PRO A 82 -12.92 -18.24 3.08
N SER A 83 -13.12 -19.29 2.28
CA SER A 83 -12.10 -20.33 2.05
C SER A 83 -10.73 -19.71 1.69
N ILE A 84 -9.62 -20.38 2.00
CA ILE A 84 -8.25 -19.89 1.70
C ILE A 84 -8.07 -19.48 0.23
N ALA A 85 -8.63 -20.24 -0.71
CA ALA A 85 -8.60 -19.91 -2.14
C ALA A 85 -9.24 -18.53 -2.46
N ARG A 86 -10.36 -18.20 -1.77
CA ARG A 86 -11.02 -16.89 -1.88
C ARG A 86 -10.21 -15.79 -1.19
N MET A 87 -9.58 -16.06 -0.05
CA MET A 87 -8.68 -15.10 0.60
C MET A 87 -7.52 -14.70 -0.32
N ARG A 88 -6.85 -15.69 -0.94
CA ARG A 88 -5.75 -15.45 -1.91
C ARG A 88 -6.23 -14.63 -3.12
N ARG A 89 -7.42 -14.91 -3.66
CA ARG A 89 -8.01 -14.12 -4.76
C ARG A 89 -8.28 -12.67 -4.33
N GLN A 90 -8.79 -12.47 -3.12
CA GLN A 90 -9.05 -11.13 -2.59
C GLN A 90 -7.76 -10.33 -2.37
N LEU A 91 -6.72 -10.97 -1.84
CA LEU A 91 -5.38 -10.36 -1.68
C LEU A 91 -4.79 -9.92 -3.04
N ARG A 92 -4.90 -10.76 -4.07
CA ARG A 92 -4.49 -10.39 -5.45
C ARG A 92 -5.32 -9.22 -5.98
N GLY A 93 -6.63 -9.23 -5.77
CA GLY A 93 -7.52 -8.14 -6.17
C GLY A 93 -7.19 -6.81 -5.47
N THR A 94 -6.82 -6.84 -4.19
CA THR A 94 -6.35 -5.65 -3.45
C THR A 94 -5.02 -5.14 -3.99
N LYS A 95 -4.07 -6.04 -4.29
CA LYS A 95 -2.79 -5.64 -4.91
C LYS A 95 -2.99 -4.95 -6.25
N LEU A 96 -3.80 -5.53 -7.15
CA LEU A 96 -4.08 -4.95 -8.46
C LEU A 96 -4.71 -3.57 -8.33
N ALA A 97 -5.65 -3.42 -7.40
CA ALA A 97 -6.31 -2.14 -7.18
C ALA A 97 -5.43 -1.10 -6.54
N ALA A 98 -4.56 -1.48 -5.60
CA ALA A 98 -3.55 -0.59 -5.06
C ALA A 98 -2.67 -0.07 -6.20
N ALA A 99 -2.22 -0.95 -7.11
CA ALA A 99 -1.43 -0.53 -8.27
C ALA A 99 -2.19 0.45 -9.19
N VAL A 100 -3.44 0.12 -9.57
CA VAL A 100 -4.26 0.95 -10.45
C VAL A 100 -4.59 2.30 -9.80
N LEU A 101 -5.04 2.30 -8.55
CA LEU A 101 -5.37 3.53 -7.82
C LEU A 101 -4.12 4.39 -7.63
N SER A 102 -2.98 3.81 -7.23
CA SER A 102 -1.74 4.57 -7.09
C SER A 102 -1.26 5.16 -8.40
N LEU A 103 -1.43 4.45 -9.53
CA LEU A 103 -1.12 5.00 -10.83
C LEU A 103 -2.03 6.20 -11.17
N LEU A 104 -3.34 6.09 -10.92
CA LEU A 104 -4.28 7.18 -11.17
C LEU A 104 -4.00 8.40 -10.28
N PHE A 105 -3.79 8.18 -8.98
CA PHE A 105 -3.43 9.25 -8.04
C PHE A 105 -2.06 9.86 -8.35
N GLY A 106 -1.06 9.04 -8.71
CA GLY A 106 0.26 9.51 -9.08
C GLY A 106 0.24 10.33 -10.38
N ALA A 107 -0.48 9.86 -11.40
CA ALA A 107 -0.67 10.59 -12.65
C ALA A 107 -1.40 11.92 -12.41
N TRP A 108 -2.48 11.91 -11.63
CA TRP A 108 -3.21 13.13 -11.26
C TRP A 108 -2.32 14.12 -10.49
N GLY A 109 -1.60 13.64 -9.46
CA GLY A 109 -0.66 14.45 -8.70
C GLY A 109 0.47 15.03 -9.55
N LEU A 110 0.96 14.28 -10.54
CA LEU A 110 1.98 14.74 -11.48
C LEU A 110 1.45 15.85 -12.39
N VAL A 111 0.22 15.71 -12.90
CA VAL A 111 -0.43 16.73 -13.74
C VAL A 111 -0.73 18.00 -12.94
N LEU A 112 -1.12 17.86 -11.66
CA LEU A 112 -1.28 19.00 -10.77
C LEU A 112 0.05 19.69 -10.47
N PHE A 113 1.10 18.93 -10.17
CA PHE A 113 2.43 19.47 -9.95
C PHE A 113 2.97 20.20 -11.18
N ALA A 114 2.62 19.73 -12.38
CA ALA A 114 3.04 20.36 -13.64
C ALA A 114 2.49 21.78 -13.85
N GLN A 115 1.33 22.06 -13.27
CA GLN A 115 0.61 23.33 -13.42
C GLN A 115 0.74 24.23 -12.18
N ALA A 116 1.45 23.76 -11.15
CA ALA A 116 1.53 24.45 -9.88
C ALA A 116 2.78 25.34 -9.78
N ASP A 117 2.61 26.53 -9.22
CA ASP A 117 3.72 27.41 -8.83
C ASP A 117 4.60 26.77 -7.75
N ALA A 118 5.80 27.31 -7.52
CA ALA A 118 6.80 26.72 -6.63
C ALA A 118 6.28 26.40 -5.21
N LEU A 119 5.48 27.31 -4.63
CA LEU A 119 4.91 27.11 -3.29
C LEU A 119 3.85 25.99 -3.28
N ARG A 120 2.95 25.98 -4.26
CA ARG A 120 1.88 24.97 -4.39
C ARG A 120 2.44 23.60 -4.76
N GLY A 121 3.46 23.56 -5.62
CA GLY A 121 4.17 22.33 -6.00
C GLY A 121 4.76 21.61 -4.78
N SER A 122 5.32 22.36 -3.84
CA SER A 122 5.84 21.83 -2.56
C SER A 122 4.73 21.13 -1.76
N SER A 123 3.58 21.81 -1.58
CA SER A 123 2.44 21.25 -0.86
C SER A 123 1.86 20.03 -1.56
N ILE A 124 1.66 20.09 -2.88
CA ILE A 124 1.15 18.96 -3.69
C ILE A 124 2.07 17.75 -3.52
N ALA A 125 3.38 17.93 -3.65
CA ALA A 125 4.33 16.85 -3.49
C ALA A 125 4.30 16.26 -2.08
N LEU A 126 4.18 17.09 -1.05
CA LEU A 126 4.02 16.65 0.33
C LEU A 126 2.75 15.82 0.53
N TYR A 127 1.60 16.27 0.02
CA TYR A 127 0.36 15.51 0.14
C TYR A 127 0.41 14.17 -0.61
N VAL A 128 0.97 14.14 -1.82
CA VAL A 128 1.18 12.90 -2.59
C VAL A 128 2.08 11.94 -1.81
N PHE A 129 3.16 12.45 -1.22
CA PHE A 129 4.08 11.63 -0.45
C PHE A 129 3.45 11.08 0.83
N VAL A 130 2.81 11.94 1.64
CA VAL A 130 2.10 11.52 2.85
C VAL A 130 0.99 10.51 2.54
N GLY A 131 0.25 10.71 1.45
CA GLY A 131 -0.76 9.76 0.98
C GLY A 131 -0.16 8.40 0.63
N ALA A 132 0.96 8.38 -0.10
CA ALA A 132 1.67 7.16 -0.44
C ALA A 132 2.20 6.41 0.80
N ILE A 133 2.76 7.15 1.78
CA ILE A 133 3.18 6.57 3.07
C ILE A 133 2.00 5.94 3.79
N GLY A 134 0.88 6.67 3.89
CA GLY A 134 -0.35 6.17 4.50
C GLY A 134 -0.82 4.85 3.88
N CYS A 135 -0.86 4.79 2.55
CA CYS A 135 -1.17 3.57 1.83
C CYS A 135 -0.16 2.44 2.10
N CYS A 136 1.14 2.74 2.18
CA CYS A 136 2.16 1.73 2.50
C CYS A 136 1.96 1.13 3.90
N TYR A 137 1.63 1.95 4.90
CA TYR A 137 1.34 1.48 6.24
C TYR A 137 0.11 0.57 6.27
N CYS A 138 -0.98 0.97 5.61
CA CYS A 138 -2.18 0.15 5.53
C CYS A 138 -2.03 -1.13 4.69
N LEU A 139 -0.99 -1.19 3.85
CA LEU A 139 -0.62 -2.34 3.04
C LEU A 139 0.57 -3.10 3.63
N GLN A 140 0.90 -2.92 4.91
CA GLN A 140 2.01 -3.64 5.55
C GLN A 140 1.88 -5.16 5.46
N ALA A 141 0.65 -5.68 5.52
CA ALA A 141 0.38 -7.11 5.31
C ALA A 141 0.74 -7.60 3.90
N LEU A 142 0.88 -6.68 2.92
CA LEU A 142 1.26 -6.96 1.52
C LEU A 142 2.39 -6.01 1.05
N PRO A 143 3.66 -6.29 1.41
CA PRO A 143 4.80 -5.46 1.04
C PRO A 143 4.97 -5.29 -0.49
N SER A 144 4.51 -6.27 -1.26
CA SER A 144 4.46 -6.17 -2.73
C SER A 144 3.49 -5.12 -3.24
N ALA A 145 2.35 -4.89 -2.58
CA ALA A 145 1.41 -3.84 -2.95
C ALA A 145 1.96 -2.46 -2.57
N ALA A 146 2.50 -2.31 -1.36
CA ALA A 146 3.13 -1.07 -0.90
C ALA A 146 4.28 -0.60 -1.82
N ARG A 147 5.10 -1.52 -2.34
CA ARG A 147 6.12 -1.19 -3.36
C ARG A 147 5.52 -0.58 -4.62
N LEU A 148 4.41 -1.13 -5.11
CA LEU A 148 3.73 -0.61 -6.30
C LEU A 148 3.14 0.78 -6.01
N VAL A 149 2.62 1.00 -4.80
CA VAL A 149 2.13 2.33 -4.39
C VAL A 149 3.24 3.36 -4.43
N LEU A 150 4.41 3.07 -3.86
CA LEU A 150 5.55 4.00 -3.92
C LEU A 150 6.04 4.22 -5.35
N LEU A 151 6.15 3.15 -6.14
CA LEU A 151 6.65 3.22 -7.51
C LEU A 151 5.73 3.99 -8.46
N PHE A 152 4.42 3.76 -8.39
CA PHE A 152 3.47 4.39 -9.30
C PHE A 152 2.85 5.68 -8.74
N GLY A 153 2.73 5.81 -7.43
CA GLY A 153 2.13 6.97 -6.77
C GLY A 153 3.13 8.08 -6.49
N ALA A 154 4.18 7.78 -5.70
CA ALA A 154 5.12 8.80 -5.23
C ALA A 154 6.27 9.06 -6.21
N ALA A 155 6.81 8.01 -6.85
CA ALA A 155 8.02 8.13 -7.66
C ALA A 155 7.93 9.16 -8.81
N PRO A 156 6.82 9.29 -9.55
CA PRO A 156 6.73 10.27 -10.64
C PRO A 156 6.90 11.71 -10.14
N VAL A 157 6.26 12.05 -9.02
CA VAL A 157 6.34 13.38 -8.42
C VAL A 157 7.73 13.62 -7.80
N THR A 158 8.28 12.63 -7.10
CA THR A 158 9.64 12.71 -6.55
C THR A 158 10.70 12.87 -7.65
N ALA A 159 10.58 12.15 -8.76
CA ALA A 159 11.49 12.30 -9.90
C ALA A 159 11.42 13.73 -10.47
N ARG A 160 10.22 14.29 -10.61
CA ARG A 160 10.03 15.65 -11.10
C ARG A 160 10.58 16.71 -10.14
N LEU A 161 10.48 16.50 -8.81
CA LEU A 161 11.11 17.36 -7.81
C LEU A 161 12.63 17.42 -8.00
N LEU A 162 13.28 16.25 -8.16
CA LEU A 162 14.72 16.14 -8.34
C LEU A 162 15.21 16.78 -9.65
N LEU A 163 14.40 16.70 -10.70
CA LEU A 163 14.70 17.26 -12.01
C LEU A 163 14.34 18.75 -12.16
N SER A 164 13.68 19.35 -11.18
CA SER A 164 13.17 20.73 -11.29
C SER A 164 14.27 21.81 -11.30
N GLY A 165 15.52 21.46 -10.99
CA GLY A 165 16.66 22.39 -10.95
C GLY A 165 16.67 23.38 -9.77
N ASN A 166 15.61 23.41 -8.94
CA ASN A 166 15.55 24.27 -7.76
C ASN A 166 16.13 23.54 -6.53
N TRP A 167 17.04 24.20 -5.81
CA TRP A 167 17.69 23.65 -4.62
C TRP A 167 16.70 23.17 -3.54
N TYR A 168 15.60 23.92 -3.33
CA TYR A 168 14.56 23.55 -2.35
C TYR A 168 13.81 22.26 -2.75
N PHE A 169 13.48 22.13 -4.04
CA PHE A 169 12.80 20.96 -4.57
C PHE A 169 13.71 19.73 -4.62
N PHE A 170 14.99 19.94 -4.93
CA PHE A 170 15.99 18.88 -4.88
C PHE A 170 16.13 18.32 -3.45
N GLY A 171 16.29 19.19 -2.44
CA GLY A 171 16.34 18.77 -1.04
C GLY A 171 15.10 17.98 -0.61
N THR A 172 13.92 18.48 -0.96
CA THR A 172 12.64 17.79 -0.67
C THR A 172 12.56 16.41 -1.34
N GLY A 173 12.97 16.33 -2.61
CA GLY A 173 12.99 15.07 -3.37
C GLY A 173 13.94 14.04 -2.75
N VAL A 174 15.11 14.46 -2.27
CA VAL A 174 16.07 13.58 -1.57
C VAL A 174 15.49 13.09 -0.25
N THR A 175 14.85 13.96 0.55
CA THR A 175 14.18 13.55 1.78
C THR A 175 13.10 12.50 1.51
N PHE A 176 12.31 12.67 0.45
CA PHE A 176 11.28 11.70 0.07
C PHE A 176 11.88 10.37 -0.38
N LEU A 177 12.99 10.38 -1.12
CA LEU A 177 13.71 9.16 -1.47
C LEU A 177 14.23 8.42 -0.25
N LEU A 178 14.85 9.12 0.70
CA LEU A 178 15.35 8.54 1.95
C LEU A 178 14.21 7.93 2.77
N ALA A 179 13.12 8.69 2.97
CA ALA A 179 11.96 8.20 3.70
C ALA A 179 11.29 7.00 2.99
N ALA A 180 11.19 7.00 1.66
CA ALA A 180 10.72 5.85 0.90
C ALA A 180 11.64 4.63 1.10
N ALA A 181 12.97 4.82 1.08
CA ALA A 181 13.93 3.75 1.31
C ALA A 181 13.81 3.15 2.73
N VAL A 182 13.64 4.00 3.75
CA VAL A 182 13.40 3.56 5.13
C VAL A 182 12.12 2.74 5.22
N ILE A 183 11.02 3.22 4.65
CA ILE A 183 9.73 2.50 4.65
C ILE A 183 9.87 1.16 3.96
N LEU A 184 10.51 1.11 2.79
CA LEU A 184 10.75 -0.14 2.07
C LEU A 184 11.61 -1.12 2.88
N ARG A 185 12.64 -0.63 3.59
CA ARG A 185 13.43 -1.45 4.51
C ARG A 185 12.59 -1.98 5.65
N THR A 186 11.82 -1.13 6.34
CA THR A 186 10.92 -1.54 7.43
C THR A 186 9.92 -2.61 6.97
N LEU A 187 9.33 -2.44 5.78
CA LEU A 187 8.42 -3.43 5.21
C LEU A 187 9.13 -4.74 4.82
N ALA A 188 10.38 -4.68 4.37
CA ALA A 188 11.19 -5.86 4.08
C ALA A 188 11.57 -6.62 5.37
N THR A 189 11.96 -5.90 6.43
CA THR A 189 12.28 -6.48 7.75
C THR A 189 11.05 -7.09 8.43
N ASN A 190 9.88 -6.45 8.31
CA ASN A 190 8.64 -7.05 8.82
C ASN A 190 8.31 -8.38 8.14
N ARG A 191 8.65 -8.55 6.86
CA ARG A 191 8.46 -9.82 6.15
C ARG A 191 9.36 -10.93 6.72
N SER A 192 10.63 -10.64 7.01
CA SER A 192 11.56 -11.63 7.55
C SER A 192 11.21 -12.01 8.99
N ALA A 193 10.86 -11.03 9.83
CA ALA A 193 10.43 -11.28 11.20
C ALA A 193 9.14 -12.13 11.26
N PHE A 194 8.17 -11.87 10.36
CA PHE A 194 6.94 -12.65 10.30
C PHE A 194 7.18 -14.08 9.80
N SER A 195 8.08 -14.29 8.83
CA SER A 195 8.46 -15.64 8.40
C SER A 195 9.21 -16.41 9.48
N GLU A 196 10.03 -15.73 10.28
CA GLU A 196 10.82 -16.34 11.35
C GLU A 196 9.94 -16.77 12.52
N VAL A 197 8.95 -15.96 12.90
CA VAL A 197 7.95 -16.32 13.93
C VAL A 197 7.09 -17.51 13.48
N LEU A 198 6.72 -17.58 12.21
CA LEU A 198 5.97 -18.73 11.67
C LEU A 198 6.82 -20.00 11.62
N ARG A 199 8.10 -19.87 11.24
CA ARG A 199 9.05 -20.97 11.27
C ARG A 199 9.24 -21.50 12.71
N SER A 200 9.44 -20.61 13.68
CA SER A 200 9.51 -20.94 15.10
C SER A 200 8.26 -21.69 15.61
N ARG A 201 7.05 -21.23 15.23
CA ARG A 201 5.80 -21.93 15.60
C ARG A 201 5.67 -23.30 14.95
N SER A 202 6.18 -23.45 13.73
CA SER A 202 6.17 -24.74 13.04
C SER A 202 7.14 -25.74 13.64
N GLU A 203 8.34 -25.30 13.99
CA GLU A 203 9.36 -26.11 14.65
C GLU A 203 8.83 -26.58 16.03
N MET A 204 8.12 -25.70 16.76
CA MET A 204 7.44 -26.06 18.01
C MET A 204 6.32 -27.10 17.81
N SER A 205 5.49 -26.96 16.76
CA SER A 205 4.41 -27.92 16.48
C SER A 205 4.93 -29.31 16.09
N VAL A 206 6.07 -29.35 15.36
CA VAL A 206 6.73 -30.60 15.00
C VAL A 206 7.35 -31.27 16.23
N LEU A 207 7.96 -30.49 17.14
CA LEU A 207 8.50 -31.00 18.40
C LEU A 207 7.42 -31.53 19.34
N LEU A 208 6.26 -30.86 19.42
CA LEU A 208 5.13 -31.33 20.23
C LEU A 208 4.56 -32.65 19.71
N HIS A 209 4.40 -32.81 18.39
CA HIS A 209 3.99 -34.09 17.82
C HIS A 209 5.05 -35.19 17.98
N ALA A 210 6.34 -34.86 17.95
CA ALA A 210 7.40 -35.82 18.21
C ALA A 210 7.41 -36.31 19.68
N LEU A 211 7.04 -35.44 20.63
CA LEU A 211 6.92 -35.79 22.05
C LEU A 211 5.62 -36.54 22.38
N GLU A 212 4.52 -36.31 21.67
CA GLU A 212 3.29 -37.10 21.81
C GLU A 212 3.42 -38.53 21.26
N GLN A 213 4.41 -38.79 20.38
CA GLN A 213 4.66 -40.09 19.77
C GLN A 213 5.74 -40.93 20.47
N SER A 214 6.38 -40.39 21.52
CA SER A 214 7.43 -41.06 22.32
C SER A 214 6.91 -41.46 23.71
#